data_AF-A0A7W0APZ9-F1
#
_entry.id   AF-A0A7W0APZ9-F1
#
_cell.length_a   1.000
_cell.length_b   1.000
_cell.length_c   1.000
_cell.angle_alpha   90.00
_cell.angle_beta   90.00
_cell.angle_gamma   90.00
#
_symmetry.space_group_name_H-M   'P 1'
#
loop_
_entity.id
_entity.type
_entity.pdbx_description
1 polymer ?
#
loop_
_entity_poly.entity_id
_entity_poly.type
_entity_poly.pdbx_seq_one_letter_code
_entity_poly.pdbx_strand_id
1 'polypeptide(L)'
;MARRIDLWRVAPSALAALAALAYLIIAPRSPDLAAHIFRAELFAREGFTIWNGEWYGGHHTPAYSVLSPPLGWILSPQVMGALAAVSATAAFTEVARGYWGARAARLGTMIFGAGSATMLFTNRLPFALGVAFAMAAVLALQRHRRVLAPALAVLCALSSPVAALYLS
;
A
#
# COMPACT_ATOMS: atom_id res chain seq x y z
N MET A 1 8.00 -27.43 -23.36
CA MET A 1 9.09 -27.00 -22.44
C MET A 1 8.44 -26.24 -21.29
N ALA A 2 8.14 -26.91 -20.16
CA ALA A 2 7.43 -26.29 -19.04
C ALA A 2 8.31 -25.24 -18.36
N ARG A 3 7.89 -23.97 -18.37
CA ARG A 3 8.58 -22.87 -17.70
C ARG A 3 8.52 -23.14 -16.20
N ARG A 4 9.64 -23.59 -15.59
CA ARG A 4 9.70 -23.78 -14.13
C ARG A 4 9.38 -22.44 -13.47
N ILE A 5 8.30 -22.41 -12.69
CA ILE A 5 7.94 -21.24 -11.88
C ILE A 5 9.06 -21.06 -10.85
N ASP A 6 9.71 -19.89 -10.85
CA ASP A 6 10.66 -19.55 -9.80
C ASP A 6 9.88 -19.28 -8.51
N LEU A 7 9.78 -20.29 -7.66
CA LEU A 7 9.05 -20.21 -6.39
C LEU A 7 9.55 -19.05 -5.53
N TRP A 8 10.84 -18.71 -5.59
CA TRP A 8 11.42 -17.59 -4.84
C TRP A 8 11.00 -16.21 -5.36
N ARG A 9 10.43 -16.14 -6.56
CA ARG A 9 9.82 -14.91 -7.08
C ARG A 9 8.41 -14.70 -6.54
N VAL A 10 7.68 -15.78 -6.29
CA VAL A 10 6.25 -15.75 -5.90
C VAL A 10 6.07 -15.85 -4.39
N ALA A 11 6.97 -16.53 -3.69
CA ALA A 11 6.88 -16.79 -2.26
C ALA A 11 6.69 -15.52 -1.40
N PRO A 12 7.39 -14.39 -1.64
CA PRO A 12 7.17 -13.17 -0.86
C PRO A 12 5.74 -12.63 -0.98
N SER A 13 5.22 -12.53 -2.21
CA SER A 13 3.87 -12.05 -2.47
C SER A 13 2.80 -13.03 -1.97
N ALA A 14 3.07 -14.34 -2.04
CA ALA A 14 2.20 -15.35 -1.44
C ALA A 14 2.14 -15.20 0.08
N LEU A 15 3.29 -14.97 0.74
CA LEU A 15 3.34 -14.71 2.18
C LEU A 15 2.57 -13.44 2.56
N ALA A 16 2.77 -12.35 1.82
CA ALA A 16 2.01 -11.12 2.01
C ALA A 16 0.50 -11.32 1.78
N ALA A 17 0.12 -12.11 0.77
CA ALA A 17 -1.27 -12.43 0.49
C ALA A 17 -1.92 -13.29 1.58
N LEU A 18 -1.19 -14.26 2.14
CA LEU A 18 -1.66 -15.05 3.28
C LEU A 18 -1.85 -14.19 4.53
N ALA A 19 -0.90 -13.29 4.81
CA ALA A 19 -1.03 -12.35 5.92
C ALA A 19 -2.20 -11.36 5.72
N ALA A 20 -2.38 -10.88 4.49
CA ALA A 20 -3.50 -10.03 4.12
C ALA A 20 -4.85 -10.75 4.24
N LEU A 21 -4.93 -12.01 3.80
CA LEU A 21 -6.10 -12.85 3.97
C LEU A 21 -6.41 -13.07 5.46
N ALA A 22 -5.39 -13.37 6.27
CA ALA A 22 -5.56 -13.49 7.72
C ALA A 22 -6.07 -12.19 8.34
N TYR A 23 -5.54 -11.03 7.96
CA TYR A 23 -6.03 -9.72 8.40
C TYR A 23 -7.51 -9.50 8.02
N LEU A 24 -7.90 -9.85 6.79
CA LEU A 24 -9.30 -9.73 6.32
C LEU A 24 -10.26 -10.67 7.06
N ILE A 25 -9.82 -11.89 7.38
CA ILE A 25 -10.62 -12.87 8.12
C ILE A 25 -10.75 -12.48 9.60
N ILE A 26 -9.65 -12.09 10.24
CA ILE A 26 -9.63 -11.68 11.65
C ILE A 26 -10.41 -10.37 11.82
N ALA A 27 -10.34 -9.48 10.82
CA ALA A 27 -10.99 -8.17 10.80
C ALA A 27 -10.80 -7.40 12.13
N PRO A 28 -9.55 -7.17 12.57
CA PRO A 28 -9.27 -6.62 13.89
C PRO A 28 -9.89 -5.23 14.03
N ARG A 29 -10.76 -5.08 15.03
CA ARG A 29 -11.37 -3.79 15.35
C ARG A 29 -10.33 -2.90 16.01
N SER A 30 -10.08 -1.74 15.42
CA SER A 30 -9.19 -0.72 15.98
C SER A 30 -9.79 0.67 15.80
N PRO A 31 -9.44 1.64 16.66
CA PRO A 31 -9.82 3.03 16.47
C PRO A 31 -9.34 3.59 15.12
N ASP A 32 -8.14 3.20 14.69
CA ASP A 32 -7.59 3.60 13.39
C ASP A 32 -8.44 3.06 12.22
N LEU A 33 -8.92 1.82 12.30
CA LEU A 33 -9.79 1.26 11.28
C LEU A 33 -11.13 2.01 11.20
N ALA A 34 -11.73 2.35 12.34
CA ALA A 34 -12.94 3.17 12.37
C ALA A 34 -12.72 4.54 11.72
N ALA A 35 -11.55 5.15 11.93
CA ALA A 35 -11.18 6.42 11.30
C ALA A 35 -11.04 6.31 9.77
N HIS A 36 -10.57 5.17 9.25
CA HIS A 36 -10.52 4.91 7.80
C HIS A 36 -11.92 4.70 7.21
N ILE A 37 -12.76 3.91 7.89
CA ILE A 37 -14.14 3.65 7.48
C ILE A 37 -14.93 4.96 7.43
N PHE A 38 -14.84 5.77 8.49
CA PHE A 38 -15.49 7.07 8.56
C PHE A 38 -15.12 7.97 7.37
N ARG A 39 -13.84 8.00 6.97
CA ARG A 39 -13.38 8.82 5.84
C ARG A 39 -13.85 8.30 4.50
N ALA A 40 -13.88 6.98 4.32
CA ALA A 40 -14.44 6.36 3.13
C ALA A 40 -15.94 6.70 2.99
N GLU A 41 -16.70 6.61 4.08
CA GLU A 41 -18.12 6.97 4.09
C GLU A 41 -18.36 8.47 3.91
N LEU A 42 -17.52 9.32 4.51
CA LEU A 42 -17.59 10.77 4.30
C LEU A 42 -17.40 11.11 2.82
N PHE A 43 -16.41 10.48 2.16
CA PHE A 43 -16.23 10.63 0.72
C PHE A 43 -17.44 10.12 -0.08
N ALA A 44 -18.05 9.01 0.34
CA ALA A 44 -19.24 8.47 -0.32
C ALA A 44 -20.44 9.45 -0.28
N ARG A 45 -20.56 10.21 0.81
CA ARG A 45 -21.66 11.16 1.04
C ARG A 45 -21.40 12.54 0.43
N GLU A 46 -20.19 13.06 0.60
CA GLU A 46 -19.84 14.47 0.35
C GLU A 46 -18.76 14.66 -0.74
N GLY A 47 -18.15 13.57 -1.22
CA GLY A 47 -17.03 13.62 -2.15
C GLY A 47 -15.75 14.21 -1.55
N PHE A 48 -14.99 14.96 -2.34
CA PHE A 48 -13.79 15.66 -1.87
C PHE A 48 -14.16 16.91 -1.08
N THR A 49 -14.02 16.83 0.23
CA THR A 49 -14.16 17.97 1.15
C THR A 49 -12.80 18.53 1.53
N ILE A 50 -12.76 19.77 2.04
CA ILE A 50 -11.53 20.40 2.60
C ILE A 50 -11.54 20.36 4.13
N TRP A 51 -12.74 20.35 4.72
CA TRP A 51 -12.98 20.37 6.16
C TRP A 51 -14.18 19.46 6.48
N ASN A 52 -14.15 18.86 7.66
CA ASN A 52 -15.26 18.08 8.19
C ASN A 52 -15.42 18.40 9.68
N GLY A 53 -16.65 18.67 10.14
CA GLY A 53 -17.00 18.95 11.54
C GLY A 53 -17.44 17.73 12.35
N GLU A 54 -17.69 16.60 11.70
CA GLU A 54 -18.32 15.40 12.29
C GLU A 54 -17.37 14.57 13.18
N TRP A 55 -16.15 15.05 13.45
CA TRP A 55 -15.13 14.29 14.19
C TRP A 55 -14.15 15.19 14.97
N TYR A 56 -14.06 15.01 16.29
CA TYR A 56 -13.16 15.73 17.23
C TYR A 56 -13.09 17.26 17.05
N GLY A 57 -14.23 17.96 16.95
CA GLY A 57 -14.27 19.42 16.82
C GLY A 57 -13.86 19.94 15.43
N GLY A 58 -13.60 19.02 14.51
CA GLY A 58 -13.37 19.25 13.09
C GLY A 58 -11.91 19.16 12.66
N HIS A 59 -11.70 18.80 11.40
CA HIS A 59 -10.37 18.58 10.84
C HIS A 59 -10.31 18.81 9.33
N HIS A 60 -9.12 19.15 8.83
CA HIS A 60 -8.86 19.17 7.38
C HIS A 60 -8.77 17.75 6.82
N THR A 61 -9.64 17.42 5.88
CA THR A 61 -9.74 16.07 5.30
C THR A 61 -8.55 15.69 4.41
N PRO A 62 -7.96 16.59 3.58
CA PRO A 62 -6.77 16.25 2.78
C PRO A 62 -5.52 15.97 3.61
N ALA A 63 -5.44 16.52 4.84
CA ALA A 63 -4.31 16.33 5.74
C ALA A 63 -4.15 14.86 6.19
N TYR A 64 -5.21 14.06 6.06
CA TYR A 64 -5.16 12.63 6.35
C TYR A 64 -4.59 11.83 5.18
N SER A 65 -5.24 11.94 4.02
CA SER A 65 -4.86 11.30 2.75
C SER A 65 -5.84 11.77 1.68
N VAL A 66 -5.36 12.00 0.46
CA VAL A 66 -6.22 12.38 -0.69
C VAL A 66 -6.79 11.14 -1.36
N LEU A 67 -5.98 10.07 -1.52
CA LEU A 67 -6.38 8.87 -2.27
C LEU A 67 -7.01 7.78 -1.40
N SER A 68 -6.68 7.71 -0.12
CA SER A 68 -7.20 6.64 0.74
C SER A 68 -8.73 6.69 0.91
N PRO A 69 -9.40 7.85 1.06
CA PRO A 69 -10.87 7.89 1.15
C PRO A 69 -11.61 7.37 -0.09
N PRO A 70 -11.34 7.84 -1.33
CA PRO A 70 -12.04 7.33 -2.52
C PRO A 70 -11.77 5.84 -2.77
N LEU A 71 -10.53 5.38 -2.58
CA LEU A 71 -10.19 3.97 -2.75
C LEU A 71 -10.81 3.09 -1.65
N GLY A 72 -10.84 3.60 -0.41
CA GLY A 72 -11.52 2.96 0.70
C GLY A 72 -13.02 2.86 0.51
N TRP A 73 -13.66 3.83 -0.17
CA TRP A 73 -15.07 3.75 -0.53
C TRP A 73 -15.33 2.66 -1.59
N ILE A 74 -14.50 2.60 -2.64
CA ILE A 74 -14.67 1.63 -3.74
C ILE A 74 -14.39 0.19 -3.27
N LEU A 75 -13.37 -0.02 -2.43
CA LEU A 75 -12.87 -1.36 -2.09
C LEU A 75 -13.17 -1.81 -0.66
N SER A 76 -13.58 -0.91 0.24
CA SER A 76 -13.32 -0.94 1.69
C SER A 76 -11.85 -0.61 2.05
N PRO A 77 -11.60 0.08 3.19
CA PRO A 77 -10.23 0.35 3.64
C PRO A 77 -9.39 -0.92 3.83
N GLN A 78 -10.00 -1.99 4.34
CA GLN A 78 -9.30 -3.24 4.64
C GLN A 78 -8.79 -3.91 3.35
N VAL A 79 -9.64 -4.04 2.32
CA VAL A 79 -9.25 -4.64 1.04
C VAL A 79 -8.25 -3.75 0.31
N MET A 80 -8.43 -2.42 0.34
CA MET A 80 -7.44 -1.48 -0.19
C MET A 80 -6.07 -1.70 0.46
N GLY A 81 -6.01 -1.79 1.78
CA GLY A 81 -4.77 -2.08 2.52
C GLY A 81 -4.15 -3.42 2.13
N ALA A 82 -4.97 -4.48 2.09
CA ALA A 82 -4.53 -5.82 1.68
C ALA A 82 -3.89 -5.83 0.29
N LEU A 83 -4.54 -5.22 -0.69
CA LEU A 83 -4.02 -5.10 -2.06
C LEU A 83 -2.74 -4.26 -2.10
N ALA A 84 -2.66 -3.19 -1.32
CA ALA A 84 -1.47 -2.36 -1.22
C ALA A 84 -0.27 -3.17 -0.67
N ALA A 85 -0.45 -3.93 0.41
CA ALA A 85 0.62 -4.76 0.99
C ALA A 85 1.16 -5.82 0.02
N VAL A 86 0.25 -6.51 -0.69
CA VAL A 86 0.63 -7.51 -1.71
C VAL A 86 1.34 -6.85 -2.90
N SER A 87 0.82 -5.73 -3.39
CA SER A 87 1.38 -4.99 -4.53
C SER A 87 2.75 -4.40 -4.20
N ALA A 88 2.92 -3.83 -3.01
CA ALA A 88 4.20 -3.35 -2.50
C ALA A 88 5.24 -4.47 -2.48
N THR A 89 4.85 -5.65 -1.95
CA THR A 89 5.73 -6.81 -1.87
C THR A 89 6.12 -7.34 -3.24
N ALA A 90 5.16 -7.40 -4.17
CA ALA A 90 5.43 -7.81 -5.56
C ALA A 90 6.39 -6.84 -6.26
N ALA A 91 6.15 -5.53 -6.15
CA ALA A 91 7.01 -4.51 -6.75
C ALA A 91 8.41 -4.51 -6.12
N PHE A 92 8.51 -4.56 -4.79
CA PHE A 92 9.80 -4.67 -4.09
C PHE A 92 10.57 -5.92 -4.51
N THR A 93 9.88 -7.05 -4.69
CA THR A 93 10.52 -8.30 -5.16
C THR A 93 11.16 -8.12 -6.52
N GLU A 94 10.50 -7.46 -7.46
CA GLU A 94 11.06 -7.17 -8.78
C GLU A 94 12.22 -6.18 -8.72
N VAL A 95 12.08 -5.13 -7.91
CA VAL A 95 13.15 -4.14 -7.70
C VAL A 95 14.41 -4.81 -7.15
N ALA A 96 14.25 -5.57 -6.07
CA ALA A 96 15.37 -6.22 -5.39
C ALA A 96 16.05 -7.25 -6.28
N ARG A 97 15.27 -8.05 -7.02
CA ARG A 97 15.83 -9.01 -7.97
C ARG A 97 16.53 -8.34 -9.15
N GLY A 98 16.02 -7.21 -9.63
CA GLY A 98 16.64 -6.46 -10.72
C GLY A 98 17.97 -5.80 -10.33
N TYR A 99 18.14 -5.42 -9.05
CA TYR A 99 19.34 -4.73 -8.58
C TYR A 99 20.40 -5.69 -7.99
N TRP A 100 20.00 -6.60 -7.10
CA TRP A 100 20.94 -7.54 -6.44
C TRP A 100 20.97 -8.94 -7.06
N GLY A 101 20.11 -9.23 -8.03
CA GLY A 101 19.97 -10.55 -8.62
C GLY A 101 19.09 -11.51 -7.80
N ALA A 102 18.66 -12.61 -8.44
CA ALA A 102 17.63 -13.49 -7.91
C ALA A 102 18.00 -14.24 -6.61
N ARG A 103 19.29 -14.50 -6.36
CA ARG A 103 19.74 -15.24 -5.17
C ARG A 103 19.91 -14.34 -3.96
N ALA A 104 20.53 -13.18 -4.11
CA ALA A 104 20.76 -12.23 -3.02
C ALA A 104 19.45 -11.60 -2.54
N ALA A 105 18.48 -11.39 -3.43
CA ALA A 105 17.19 -10.79 -3.08
C ALA A 105 16.26 -11.70 -2.24
N ARG A 106 16.53 -13.01 -2.13
CA ARG A 106 15.58 -13.98 -1.53
C ARG A 106 15.21 -13.63 -0.09
N LEU A 107 16.22 -13.43 0.76
CA LEU A 107 15.97 -13.19 2.18
C LEU A 107 15.31 -11.83 2.39
N GLY A 108 15.81 -10.77 1.73
CA GLY A 108 15.26 -9.43 1.85
C GLY A 108 13.80 -9.34 1.40
N THR A 109 13.45 -10.01 0.30
CA THR A 109 12.06 -10.02 -0.20
C THR A 109 11.12 -10.82 0.69
N MET A 110 11.57 -11.94 1.26
CA MET A 110 10.78 -12.69 2.26
C MET A 110 10.54 -11.88 3.53
N ILE A 111 11.58 -11.20 4.05
CA ILE A 111 11.46 -10.32 5.22
C ILE A 111 10.49 -9.17 4.92
N PHE A 112 10.58 -8.56 3.73
CA PHE A 112 9.66 -7.50 3.32
C PHE A 112 8.22 -8.01 3.23
N GLY A 113 7.99 -9.17 2.60
CA GLY A 113 6.66 -9.77 2.49
C GLY A 113 6.04 -10.07 3.86
N ALA A 114 6.83 -10.63 4.78
CA ALA A 114 6.40 -10.82 6.17
C ALA A 114 6.13 -9.47 6.88
N GLY A 115 7.04 -8.52 6.75
CA GLY A 115 6.98 -7.20 7.38
C GLY A 115 5.82 -6.33 6.87
N SER A 116 5.34 -6.57 5.65
CA SER A 116 4.18 -5.86 5.10
C SER A 116 2.92 -6.08 5.93
N ALA A 117 2.81 -7.22 6.62
CA ALA A 117 1.71 -7.52 7.53
C ALA A 117 1.60 -6.51 8.66
N THR A 118 2.73 -5.98 9.15
CA THR A 118 2.76 -4.99 10.24
C THR A 118 1.94 -3.77 9.89
N MET A 119 1.98 -3.29 8.63
CA MET A 119 1.19 -2.14 8.20
C MET A 119 -0.32 -2.41 8.24
N LEU A 120 -0.74 -3.65 7.97
CA LEU A 120 -2.15 -4.06 8.03
C LEU A 120 -2.64 -4.16 9.48
N PHE A 121 -1.94 -4.92 10.32
CA PHE A 121 -2.36 -5.16 11.69
C PHE A 121 -2.28 -3.91 12.58
N THR A 122 -1.41 -2.95 12.23
CA THR A 122 -1.36 -1.62 12.87
C THR A 122 -2.24 -0.57 12.17
N ASN A 123 -3.06 -0.98 11.19
CA ASN A 123 -3.98 -0.12 10.43
C ASN A 123 -3.34 1.15 9.84
N ARG A 124 -2.09 1.05 9.40
CA ARG A 124 -1.36 2.11 8.67
C ARG A 124 -1.71 2.07 7.17
N LEU A 125 -3.00 2.06 6.85
CA LEU A 125 -3.51 1.74 5.50
C LEU A 125 -3.13 2.79 4.43
N PRO A 126 -3.22 4.12 4.68
CA PRO A 126 -2.76 5.13 3.73
C PRO A 126 -1.25 5.06 3.49
N PHE A 127 -0.48 4.72 4.54
CA PHE A 127 0.96 4.50 4.41
C PHE A 127 1.26 3.26 3.58
N ALA A 128 0.57 2.13 3.82
CA ALA A 128 0.71 0.93 3.01
C ALA A 128 0.42 1.20 1.52
N LEU A 129 -0.63 1.97 1.23
CA LEU A 129 -0.95 2.42 -0.13
C LEU A 129 0.18 3.28 -0.73
N GLY A 130 0.71 4.23 0.04
CA GLY A 130 1.87 5.02 -0.35
C GLY A 130 3.09 4.16 -0.67
N VAL A 131 3.43 3.19 0.18
CA VAL A 131 4.54 2.25 -0.03
C VAL A 131 4.34 1.42 -1.32
N ALA A 132 3.10 1.00 -1.63
CA ALA A 132 2.81 0.31 -2.87
C ALA A 132 3.12 1.17 -4.10
N PHE A 133 2.68 2.43 -4.09
CA PHE A 133 3.01 3.38 -5.16
C PHE A 133 4.50 3.72 -5.21
N ALA A 134 5.17 3.87 -4.07
CA ALA A 134 6.61 4.11 -4.00
C ALA A 134 7.41 2.97 -4.63
N MET A 135 7.11 1.72 -4.28
CA MET A 135 7.79 0.56 -4.87
C MET A 135 7.49 0.41 -6.37
N ALA A 136 6.26 0.73 -6.78
CA ALA A 136 5.92 0.77 -8.20
C ALA A 136 6.69 1.89 -8.94
N ALA A 137 6.89 3.05 -8.33
CA ALA A 137 7.67 4.16 -8.88
C ALA A 137 9.13 3.78 -9.07
N VAL A 138 9.75 3.15 -8.05
CA VAL A 138 11.13 2.63 -8.14
C VAL A 138 11.24 1.57 -9.23
N LEU A 139 10.27 0.64 -9.32
CA LEU A 139 10.24 -0.37 -10.38
C LEU A 139 10.10 0.24 -11.78
N ALA A 140 9.25 1.26 -11.92
CA ALA A 140 9.08 1.99 -13.16
C ALA A 140 10.38 2.70 -13.58
N LEU A 141 11.08 3.31 -12.61
CA LEU A 141 12.37 3.97 -12.82
C LEU A 141 13.44 2.96 -13.26
N GLN A 142 13.56 1.82 -12.58
CA GLN A 142 14.49 0.74 -12.94
C GLN A 142 14.22 0.18 -14.34
N ARG A 143 12.96 0.21 -14.80
CA ARG A 143 12.55 -0.18 -16.16
C ARG A 143 12.56 0.97 -17.17
N HIS A 144 13.19 2.11 -16.84
CA HIS A 144 13.30 3.30 -17.68
C HIS A 144 11.96 3.89 -18.17
N ARG A 145 10.87 3.73 -17.40
CA ARG A 145 9.54 4.27 -17.71
C ARG A 145 9.43 5.73 -17.24
N ARG A 146 9.99 6.65 -18.04
CA ARG A 146 10.19 8.08 -17.71
C ARG A 146 8.93 8.86 -17.29
N VAL A 147 7.77 8.51 -17.83
CA VAL A 147 6.49 9.18 -17.47
C VAL A 147 5.81 8.52 -16.28
N LEU A 148 5.92 7.19 -16.18
CA LEU A 148 5.20 6.43 -15.16
C LEU A 148 5.81 6.60 -13.76
N ALA A 149 7.14 6.68 -13.66
CA ALA A 149 7.83 6.87 -12.39
C ALA A 149 7.39 8.15 -11.64
N PRO A 150 7.42 9.36 -12.25
CA PRO A 150 6.96 10.58 -11.56
C PRO A 150 5.45 10.54 -11.28
N ALA A 151 4.63 9.98 -12.18
CA ALA A 151 3.19 9.82 -11.92
C ALA A 151 2.92 8.97 -10.67
N LEU A 152 3.62 7.84 -10.51
CA LEU A 152 3.50 6.99 -9.33
C LEU A 152 4.06 7.66 -8.07
N ALA A 153 5.10 8.47 -8.18
CA ALA A 153 5.63 9.26 -7.06
C ALA A 153 4.61 10.30 -6.57
N VAL A 154 3.88 10.96 -7.48
CA VAL A 154 2.76 11.85 -7.12
C VAL A 154 1.64 11.08 -6.43
N LEU A 155 1.25 9.91 -6.95
CA LEU A 155 0.25 9.05 -6.30
C LEU A 155 0.69 8.57 -4.91
N CYS A 156 1.99 8.33 -4.72
CA CYS A 156 2.56 8.04 -3.41
C CYS A 156 2.33 9.21 -2.44
N ALA A 157 2.68 10.43 -2.83
CA ALA A 157 2.50 11.64 -2.02
C ALA A 157 1.03 11.91 -1.67
N LEU A 158 0.12 11.71 -2.64
CA LEU A 158 -1.33 11.85 -2.44
C LEU A 158 -1.92 10.75 -1.55
N SER A 159 -1.27 9.59 -1.46
CA SER A 159 -1.66 8.51 -0.54
C SER A 159 -1.14 8.75 0.86
N SER A 160 0.15 9.09 0.99
CA SER A 160 0.81 9.38 2.26
C SER A 160 2.05 10.26 2.04
N PRO A 161 2.07 11.49 2.58
CA PRO A 161 3.26 12.35 2.53
C PRO A 161 4.47 11.70 3.20
N VAL A 162 4.27 10.92 4.26
CA VAL A 162 5.34 10.19 4.95
C VAL A 162 5.96 9.14 4.02
N ALA A 163 5.16 8.40 3.24
CA ALA A 163 5.70 7.45 2.26
C ALA A 163 6.49 8.17 1.15
N ALA A 164 6.06 9.36 0.74
CA ALA A 164 6.78 10.16 -0.24
C ALA A 164 8.13 10.66 0.28
N LEU A 165 8.24 11.02 1.57
CA LEU A 165 9.52 11.37 2.19
C LEU A 165 10.53 10.20 2.17
N TYR A 166 10.07 8.95 2.26
CA TYR A 166 10.95 7.78 2.11
C TYR A 166 11.32 7.48 0.66
N LEU A 167 10.58 8.01 -0.32
CA LEU A 167 10.83 7.81 -1.74
C LEU A 167 11.78 8.86 -2.35
N SER A 168 11.74 10.09 -1.85
CA SER A 168 12.57 11.23 -2.30
C SER A 168 14.04 11.05 -1.96
#